data_AF-A0A2Z4MRK4-F1
#
_entry.id   AF-A0A2Z4MRK4-F1
#
_cell.length_a   1.000
_cell.length_b   1.000
_cell.length_c   1.000
_cell.angle_alpha   90.00
_cell.angle_beta   90.00
_cell.angle_gamma   90.00
#
_symmetry.space_group_name_H-M   'P 1'
#
loop_
_entity.id
_entity.type
_entity.pdbx_description
1 polymer ?
#
loop_
_entity_poly.entity_id
_entity_poly.type
_entity_poly.pdbx_seq_one_letter_code
_entity_poly.pdbx_strand_id
1 'polypeptide(L)' 'MIQIGDLVVYVKDGAKGVVIHIEEERFQVKWEDDFVSWEKREWLLPSSMEHGDLLKQKEQRE' A
#
# COMPACT_ATOMS: atom_id res chain seq x y z
N MET A 1 -0.50 5.00 4.79
CA MET A 1 -0.31 5.32 3.35
C MET A 1 0.19 4.04 2.70
N ILE A 2 -0.09 3.80 1.43
CA ILE A 2 0.45 2.61 0.75
C ILE A 2 1.90 2.90 0.33
N GLN A 3 2.83 2.00 0.65
CA GLN A 3 4.26 2.13 0.30
C GLN A 3 4.74 0.91 -0.49
N ILE A 4 5.95 0.98 -1.05
CA ILE A 4 6.60 -0.19 -1.67
C ILE A 4 6.92 -1.20 -0.55
N GLY A 5 6.56 -2.47 -0.77
CA GLY A 5 6.63 -3.56 0.20
C GLY A 5 5.33 -3.79 0.97
N ASP A 6 4.35 -2.89 0.83
CA ASP A 6 3.07 -3.00 1.53
C ASP A 6 2.14 -4.02 0.87
N LEU A 7 1.39 -4.76 1.69
CA LEU A 7 0.41 -5.73 1.21
C LEU A 7 -0.90 -5.00 0.91
N VAL A 8 -1.38 -5.12 -0.32
CA VAL A 8 -2.61 -4.49 -0.80
C VAL A 8 -3.60 -5.53 -1.31
N VAL A 9 -4.87 -5.18 -1.24
CA VAL A 9 -6.00 -5.98 -1.68
C VAL A 9 -6.74 -5.21 -2.77
N TYR A 10 -6.99 -5.85 -3.89
CA TYR A 10 -7.74 -5.29 -5.00
C TYR A 10 -9.22 -5.24 -4.67
N VAL A 11 -9.85 -4.05 -4.68
CA VAL A 11 -11.26 -3.91 -4.26
C VAL A 11 -12.24 -4.66 -5.16
N LYS A 12 -11.86 -4.87 -6.42
CA LYS A 12 -12.73 -5.41 -7.48
C LYS A 12 -12.97 -6.92 -7.33
N ASP A 13 -11.92 -7.64 -6.97
CA ASP A 13 -11.89 -9.11 -6.97
C ASP A 13 -11.45 -9.68 -5.61
N GLY A 14 -10.85 -8.86 -4.74
CA GLY A 14 -10.28 -9.30 -3.46
C GLY A 14 -8.89 -9.92 -3.58
N ALA A 15 -8.29 -9.92 -4.77
CA ALA A 15 -6.93 -10.40 -5.01
C ALA A 15 -5.93 -9.66 -4.12
N LYS A 16 -4.95 -10.39 -3.56
CA LYS A 16 -3.89 -9.80 -2.73
C LYS A 16 -2.61 -9.67 -3.52
N GLY A 17 -1.86 -8.63 -3.23
CA GLY A 17 -0.57 -8.39 -3.84
C GLY A 17 0.32 -7.52 -2.99
N VAL A 18 1.58 -7.43 -3.37
CA VAL A 18 2.58 -6.56 -2.74
C VAL A 18 2.90 -5.43 -3.70
N VAL A 19 2.90 -4.20 -3.20
CA VAL A 19 3.36 -3.06 -3.98
C VAL A 19 4.87 -3.18 -4.19
N ILE A 20 5.32 -3.23 -5.43
CA ILE A 20 6.74 -3.32 -5.78
C ILE A 20 7.29 -2.00 -6.32
N HIS A 21 6.41 -1.11 -6.81
CA HIS A 21 6.81 0.19 -7.33
C HIS A 21 5.67 1.19 -7.20
N ILE A 22 5.99 2.49 -7.07
CA ILE A 22 5.01 3.57 -7.03
C ILE A 22 5.50 4.67 -7.97
N GLU A 23 4.65 5.10 -8.89
CA GLU A 23 4.94 6.17 -9.84
C GLU A 23 3.77 7.15 -9.90
N GLU A 24 4.02 8.39 -9.46
CA GLU A 24 3.07 9.50 -9.38
C GLU A 24 1.80 9.16 -8.57
N GLU A 25 0.81 8.52 -9.21
CA GLU A 25 -0.48 8.12 -8.65
C GLU A 25 -0.83 6.64 -8.92
N ARG A 26 0.10 5.90 -9.53
CA ARG A 26 -0.04 4.50 -9.89
C ARG A 26 0.87 3.64 -9.03
N PHE A 27 0.35 2.50 -8.63
CA PHE A 27 0.98 1.54 -7.74
C PHE A 27 1.16 0.26 -8.53
N GLN A 28 2.41 -0.12 -8.76
CA GLN A 28 2.73 -1.39 -9.36
C GLN A 28 2.65 -2.46 -8.28
N VAL A 29 1.73 -3.40 -8.46
CA VAL A 29 1.46 -4.47 -7.51
C VAL A 29 1.86 -5.79 -8.16
N LYS A 30 2.67 -6.57 -7.45
CA LYS A 30 2.92 -7.98 -7.75
C LYS A 30 1.88 -8.82 -7.03
N TRP A 31 1.07 -9.54 -7.81
CA TRP A 31 -0.01 -10.40 -7.32
C TRP A 31 0.51 -11.80 -7.00
N GLU A 32 -0.30 -12.58 -6.28
CA GLU A 32 0.01 -13.97 -5.91
C GLU A 32 0.23 -14.90 -7.12
N ASP A 33 -0.36 -14.56 -8.29
CA ASP A 33 -0.22 -15.31 -9.56
C ASP A 33 1.09 -14.99 -10.33
N ASP A 34 2.06 -14.36 -9.67
CA ASP A 34 3.30 -13.79 -10.25
C ASP A 34 3.06 -12.67 -11.30
N PHE A 35 1.81 -12.32 -11.55
CA PHE A 35 1.42 -11.19 -12.41
C PHE A 35 1.77 -9.85 -11.77
N VAL A 36 2.13 -8.87 -12.60
CA VAL A 36 2.43 -7.50 -12.16
C VAL A 36 1.51 -6.53 -12.92
N SER A 37 0.73 -5.72 -12.18
CA SER A 37 -0.16 -4.72 -12.76
C SER A 37 0.05 -3.35 -12.15
N TRP A 38 -0.28 -2.31 -12.92
CA TRP A 38 -0.34 -0.94 -12.46
C TRP A 38 -1.77 -0.56 -12.08
N GLU A 39 -2.02 -0.43 -10.78
CA GLU A 39 -3.33 -0.06 -10.26
C GLU A 39 -3.31 1.34 -9.67
N LYS A 40 -4.46 2.00 -9.67
CA LYS A 40 -4.62 3.29 -8.99
C LYS A 40 -4.85 3.06 -7.50
N ARG A 41 -4.44 4.04 -6.69
CA ARG A 41 -4.68 4.11 -5.23
C ARG A 41 -6.13 3.78 -4.85
N GLU A 42 -7.11 4.26 -5.62
CA GLU A 42 -8.54 4.09 -5.36
C GLU A 42 -9.01 2.62 -5.48
N TRP A 43 -8.24 1.76 -6.17
CA TRP A 43 -8.54 0.34 -6.36
C TRP A 43 -7.76 -0.59 -5.40
N LEU A 44 -6.91 -0.03 -4.55
CA LEU A 44 -6.05 -0.78 -3.65
C LEU A 44 -6.38 -0.45 -2.20
N LEU A 45 -6.75 -1.47 -1.44
CA LEU A 45 -6.90 -1.38 0.00
C LEU A 45 -5.64 -1.90 0.68
N PRO A 46 -4.95 -1.13 1.52
CA PRO A 46 -3.85 -1.67 2.32
C PRO A 46 -4.41 -2.74 3.25
N SER A 47 -3.85 -3.95 3.17
CA SER A 47 -4.19 -5.06 4.07
C SER A 47 -3.63 -4.82 5.47
N SER A 48 -2.54 -4.07 5.59
CA SER A 48 -2.00 -3.62 6.86
C SER A 48 -2.71 -2.35 7.31
N MET A 49 -3.81 -2.55 8.02
CA MET A 49 -4.30 -1.55 8.96
C MET A 49 -3.48 -1.63 10.26
N GLU A 50 -2.14 -1.63 10.17
CA GLU A 50 -1.28 -1.49 11.34
C GLU A 50 -0.92 -0.01 11.45
N HIS A 51 -1.67 0.65 12.31
CA HIS A 51 -1.54 2.02 12.73
C HIS A 51 -0.21 2.20 13.49
N GLY A 52 0.89 2.40 12.77
CA GLY A 52 2.24 2.26 13.32
C GLY A 52 3.05 3.52 13.60
N ASP A 53 2.91 4.63 12.86
CA ASP A 53 3.86 5.75 13.01
C ASP A 53 3.21 7.10 12.73
N LEU A 54 2.36 7.60 13.61
CA LEU A 54 1.97 9.02 13.59
C LEU A 54 1.57 9.59 14.97
N LEU A 55 2.17 9.08 16.05
CA LEU A 55 2.10 9.79 17.34
C LEU A 55 3.38 9.66 18.18
N LYS A 56 4.50 10.19 17.69
CA LYS A 56 5.53 10.83 18.54
C LYS A 56 6.21 11.98 17.79
N GLN A 57 5.42 12.90 17.26
CA GLN A 57 5.90 14.23 16.90
C GLN A 57 5.14 15.26 17.75
N LYS A 58 5.52 15.38 19.03
CA LYS A 58 5.24 16.51 19.95
C LYS A 58 5.63 16.08 21.36
N GLU A 59 6.90 16.23 21.74
CA GLU A 59 7.35 16.59 23.10
C GLU A 59 8.90 16.68 23.13
N GLN A 60 9.48 17.61 22.39
CA GLN A 60 10.82 18.13 22.70
C GLN A 60 10.78 19.64 22.43
N ARG A 61 10.04 20.32 23.30
CA ARG A 61 10.11 21.77 23.43
C ARG A 61 9.82 22.11 24.89
N GLU A 62 10.76 21.77 25.75
CA GLU A 62 10.98 22.41 27.05
C GLU A 62 12.47 22.66 27.22
#